data_AF-A0A414KYQ4-F1
#
_entry.id   AF-A0A414KYQ4-F1
#
_cell.length_a   1.000
_cell.length_b   1.000
_cell.length_c   1.000
_cell.angle_alpha   90.00
_cell.angle_beta   90.00
_cell.angle_gamma   90.00
#
_symmetry.space_group_name_H-M   'P 1'
#
loop_
_entity.id
_entity.type
_entity.pdbx_description
1 polymer ?
#
loop_
_entity_poly.entity_id
_entity_poly.type
_entity_poly.pdbx_seq_one_letter_code
_entity_poly.pdbx_strand_id
1 'polypeptide(L)'
;MKKKYLLYSLVSLLLLSGCYDREEKIAAPIVGELSDLQYKVDDDTLRVSWNLPSHNDDLQVRVSGTDGTFVVTGNPTSYKYGVIKVGKDYRLTFKVIDSKGNYSTGQTISFTREGGASVQDVIAQQVDGTNNIQIKWVLPNEKLSKVEVRYDNKKIELKGDAVNYTIENAANKKYTIGVVSFNEEGQSSESVYTDIRVGKTKVAFLGVTPTRDGITDDDEKAAADWFFNNYPTGEYLSFDEIANGADLSQYRVLWWIRDSQQTTDLPAESLDPSVVEAIKKFHIDGGGLLLNTHAVAYLYTIGRMKAKFNTEFTSGDGFDNGDTWNMNVYIGKAHDETSHPIYRGLEWKWMDGKKVIPLIGAGWKENHNSIYKDLCMYYNMNNTDENAYVKISEDSQIRILATWDGINDYFMMANYETLPTEEFKGTAIAIGIGAFEWNQNRGVNPYQKNIEQTTHNAIEYLKTK
;
A
#
# COMPACT_ATOMS: atom_id res chain seq x y z
N MET A 1 0.24 60.41 -63.66
CA MET A 1 -1.11 60.04 -63.19
C MET A 1 -1.04 59.75 -61.69
N LYS A 2 -1.60 60.66 -60.88
CA LYS A 2 -1.90 60.48 -59.45
C LYS A 2 -3.41 60.72 -59.31
N LYS A 3 -4.14 59.87 -58.60
CA LYS A 3 -5.49 60.17 -58.12
C LYS A 3 -5.57 59.91 -56.62
N LYS A 4 -5.94 60.97 -55.90
CA LYS A 4 -6.41 61.02 -54.51
C LYS A 4 -7.95 61.14 -54.51
N TYR A 5 -8.52 61.11 -53.31
CA TYR A 5 -9.88 61.47 -52.84
C TYR A 5 -10.82 60.27 -52.64
N LEU A 6 -11.16 59.92 -51.36
CA LEU A 6 -12.30 60.39 -50.53
C LEU A 6 -13.64 59.85 -51.10
N LEU A 7 -14.57 59.16 -50.41
CA LEU A 7 -15.28 59.53 -49.18
C LEU A 7 -16.46 58.53 -48.90
N TYR A 8 -16.84 58.35 -47.62
CA TYR A 8 -18.11 57.87 -46.99
C TYR A 8 -18.85 56.58 -47.45
N SER A 9 -19.07 55.67 -46.47
CA SER A 9 -20.40 55.11 -46.20
C SER A 9 -20.53 54.68 -44.74
N LEU A 10 -21.59 55.19 -44.13
CA LEU A 10 -21.98 55.14 -42.73
C LEU A 10 -22.91 53.92 -42.54
N VAL A 11 -22.55 52.96 -41.69
CA VAL A 11 -23.55 52.04 -41.10
C VAL A 11 -23.27 51.93 -39.60
N SER A 12 -24.01 52.73 -38.86
CA SER A 12 -24.21 52.66 -37.43
C SER A 12 -24.98 51.38 -37.06
N LEU A 13 -24.35 50.47 -36.32
CA LEU A 13 -25.06 49.49 -35.49
C LEU A 13 -24.69 49.74 -34.02
N LEU A 14 -25.66 50.24 -33.27
CA LEU A 14 -25.68 50.27 -31.82
C LEU A 14 -25.54 48.84 -31.28
N LEU A 15 -24.39 48.52 -30.69
CA LEU A 15 -24.30 47.43 -29.72
C LEU A 15 -24.32 48.06 -28.33
N LEU A 16 -25.52 48.06 -27.75
CA LEU A 16 -25.74 48.32 -26.34
C LEU A 16 -24.88 47.35 -25.53
N SER A 17 -23.93 47.90 -24.78
CA SER A 17 -23.22 47.22 -23.71
C SER A 17 -24.20 46.90 -22.58
N GLY A 18 -24.83 45.73 -22.64
CA GLY A 18 -25.58 45.16 -21.52
C GLY A 18 -24.61 44.60 -20.48
N CYS A 19 -24.04 45.45 -19.62
CA CYS A 19 -23.55 45.01 -18.31
C CYS A 19 -24.78 44.70 -17.46
N TYR A 20 -25.22 43.45 -17.45
CA TYR A 20 -26.20 42.98 -16.48
C TYR A 20 -25.45 42.70 -15.17
N ASP A 21 -25.30 43.71 -14.31
CA ASP A 21 -25.03 43.50 -12.89
C ASP A 21 -26.32 42.96 -12.26
N ARG A 22 -26.46 41.63 -12.21
CA ARG A 22 -27.36 41.00 -11.25
C ARG A 22 -26.68 41.04 -9.89
N GLU A 23 -26.95 42.09 -9.11
CA GLU A 23 -26.82 41.99 -7.66
C GLU A 23 -27.91 41.02 -7.15
N GLU A 24 -27.64 39.72 -7.24
CA GLU A 24 -28.48 38.75 -6.51
C GLU A 24 -28.23 38.97 -5.01
N LYS A 25 -29.27 39.39 -4.29
CA LYS A 25 -29.24 39.49 -2.82
C LYS A 25 -29.16 38.09 -2.24
N ILE A 26 -27.94 37.60 -2.03
CA ILE A 26 -27.68 36.37 -1.30
C ILE A 26 -28.07 36.61 0.16
N ALA A 27 -28.97 35.79 0.69
CA ALA A 27 -29.36 35.85 2.10
C ALA A 27 -28.13 35.64 2.99
N ALA A 28 -28.05 36.38 4.10
CA ALA A 28 -26.96 36.22 5.06
C ALA A 28 -26.90 34.77 5.57
N PRO A 29 -25.69 34.21 5.77
CA PRO A 29 -25.55 32.87 6.32
C PRO A 29 -26.25 32.78 7.69
N ILE A 30 -27.01 31.71 7.90
CA ILE A 30 -27.78 31.45 9.13
C ILE A 30 -26.83 31.19 10.32
N VAL A 31 -25.68 30.57 10.05
CA VAL A 31 -24.65 30.24 11.04
C VAL A 31 -23.49 31.22 10.90
N GLY A 32 -23.02 31.75 12.03
CA GLY A 32 -21.85 32.62 12.06
C GLY A 32 -20.58 31.93 11.60
N GLU A 33 -19.56 32.70 11.22
CA GLU A 33 -18.22 32.14 11.01
C GLU A 33 -17.54 31.82 12.33
N LEU A 34 -16.52 30.97 12.26
CA LEU A 34 -15.52 30.88 13.32
C LEU A 34 -14.74 32.21 13.44
N SER A 35 -14.18 32.49 14.60
CA SER A 35 -13.26 33.61 14.82
C SER A 35 -11.89 33.12 15.30
N ASP A 36 -10.90 34.00 15.27
CA ASP A 36 -9.55 33.73 15.79
C ASP A 36 -8.91 32.48 15.19
N LEU A 37 -9.09 32.28 13.88
CA LEU A 37 -8.48 31.18 13.15
C LEU A 37 -6.95 31.35 13.14
N GLN A 38 -6.28 30.48 13.90
CA GLN A 38 -4.83 30.47 14.02
C GLN A 38 -4.31 29.11 13.61
N TYR A 39 -3.09 29.10 13.06
CA TYR A 39 -2.40 27.87 12.77
C TYR A 39 -0.94 27.95 13.19
N LYS A 40 -0.38 26.77 13.50
CA LYS A 40 1.04 26.57 13.71
C LYS A 40 1.47 25.21 13.18
N VAL A 41 2.72 25.10 12.78
CA VAL A 41 3.34 23.83 12.43
C VAL A 41 4.22 23.41 13.59
N ASP A 42 3.82 22.35 14.29
CA ASP A 42 4.65 21.72 15.33
C ASP A 42 5.41 20.57 14.68
N ASP A 43 6.73 20.69 14.58
CA ASP A 43 7.59 19.81 13.77
C ASP A 43 7.16 19.82 12.29
N ASP A 44 6.42 18.79 11.85
CA ASP A 44 5.85 18.67 10.51
C ASP A 44 4.31 18.60 10.54
N THR A 45 3.69 18.76 11.72
CA THR A 45 2.26 18.61 11.89
C THR A 45 1.58 19.98 11.96
N LEU A 46 0.62 20.23 11.08
CA LEU A 46 -0.24 21.42 11.17
C LEU A 46 -1.30 21.26 12.25
N ARG A 47 -1.33 22.23 13.17
CA ARG A 47 -2.39 22.43 14.14
C ARG A 47 -3.10 23.74 13.86
N VAL A 48 -4.42 23.68 13.84
CA VAL A 48 -5.30 24.82 13.61
C VAL A 48 -6.24 24.94 14.81
N SER A 49 -6.50 26.16 15.28
CA SER A 49 -7.42 26.47 16.36
C SER A 49 -8.31 27.65 16.02
N TRP A 50 -9.50 27.70 16.57
CA TRP A 50 -10.47 28.76 16.38
C TRP A 50 -11.47 28.84 17.53
N ASN A 51 -12.24 29.92 17.57
CA ASN A 51 -13.42 30.09 18.40
C ASN A 51 -14.69 29.84 17.58
N LEU A 52 -15.64 29.10 18.16
CA LEU A 52 -16.94 28.87 17.52
C LEU A 52 -17.88 30.07 17.72
N PRO A 53 -18.76 30.36 16.75
CA PRO A 53 -19.81 31.35 16.93
C PRO A 53 -20.81 30.87 17.99
N SER A 54 -21.44 31.81 18.69
CA SER A 54 -22.60 31.51 19.54
C SER A 54 -23.74 30.95 18.68
N HIS A 55 -24.27 29.78 19.06
CA HIS A 55 -25.38 29.15 18.38
C HIS A 55 -26.20 28.30 19.37
N ASN A 56 -27.49 28.11 19.09
CA ASN A 56 -28.40 27.35 19.97
C ASN A 56 -28.32 25.84 19.77
N ASP A 57 -27.76 25.42 18.63
CA ASP A 57 -27.58 24.02 18.25
C ASP A 57 -26.09 23.66 18.29
N ASP A 58 -25.79 22.37 18.46
CA ASP A 58 -24.44 21.84 18.30
C ASP A 58 -23.90 22.13 16.90
N LEU A 59 -22.64 22.54 16.86
CA LEU A 59 -21.91 22.91 15.68
C LEU A 59 -20.91 21.83 15.28
N GLN A 60 -20.67 21.76 13.98
CA GLN A 60 -19.62 20.97 13.35
C GLN A 60 -18.75 21.91 12.52
N VAL A 61 -17.54 21.49 12.19
CA VAL A 61 -16.66 22.23 11.28
C VAL A 61 -16.25 21.34 10.12
N ARG A 62 -16.64 21.74 8.92
CA ARG A 62 -16.15 21.16 7.67
C ARG A 62 -14.83 21.81 7.31
N VAL A 63 -13.80 20.99 7.20
CA VAL A 63 -12.47 21.36 6.71
C VAL A 63 -12.33 20.84 5.29
N SER A 64 -12.23 21.74 4.33
CA SER A 64 -12.00 21.41 2.91
C SER A 64 -10.61 21.88 2.52
N GLY A 65 -9.81 20.98 1.96
CA GLY A 65 -8.45 21.27 1.52
C GLY A 65 -8.08 20.52 0.25
N THR A 66 -6.80 20.63 -0.10
CA THR A 66 -6.22 19.99 -1.29
C THR A 66 -6.38 18.47 -1.27
N ASP A 67 -6.36 17.86 -0.08
CA ASP A 67 -6.36 16.41 0.10
C ASP A 67 -7.75 15.84 0.48
N GLY A 68 -8.81 16.65 0.37
CA GLY A 68 -10.19 16.21 0.57
C GLY A 68 -11.01 17.10 1.49
N THR A 69 -12.14 16.56 1.96
CA THR A 69 -13.05 17.23 2.89
C THR A 69 -13.28 16.35 4.12
N PHE A 70 -13.15 16.94 5.30
CA PHE A 70 -13.37 16.30 6.58
C PHE A 70 -14.41 17.07 7.38
N VAL A 71 -15.21 16.38 8.18
CA VAL A 71 -16.17 17.02 9.09
C VAL A 71 -15.78 16.64 10.51
N VAL A 72 -15.51 17.66 11.32
CA VAL A 72 -15.20 17.51 12.75
C VAL A 72 -16.49 17.84 13.52
N THR A 73 -16.97 16.91 14.32
CA THR A 73 -18.25 17.03 15.05
C THR A 73 -18.02 17.39 16.51
N GLY A 74 -19.10 17.78 17.22
CA GLY A 74 -19.08 17.97 18.67
C GLY A 74 -18.48 19.30 19.13
N ASN A 75 -18.90 20.41 18.53
CA ASN A 75 -18.42 21.76 18.86
C ASN A 75 -16.88 21.87 18.87
N PRO A 76 -16.21 21.49 17.76
CA PRO A 76 -14.75 21.48 17.73
C PRO A 76 -14.17 22.90 17.73
N THR A 77 -13.06 23.08 18.43
CA THR A 77 -12.28 24.33 18.49
C THR A 77 -10.87 24.18 17.93
N SER A 78 -10.53 22.99 17.40
CA SER A 78 -9.22 22.73 16.80
C SER A 78 -9.26 21.61 15.79
N TYR A 79 -8.22 21.55 14.94
CA TYR A 79 -8.02 20.52 13.93
C TYR A 79 -6.53 20.22 13.74
N LYS A 80 -6.22 18.95 13.49
CA LYS A 80 -4.87 18.45 13.21
C LYS A 80 -4.87 17.85 11.80
N TYR A 81 -4.13 18.47 10.87
CA TYR A 81 -4.11 18.05 9.46
C TYR A 81 -3.05 16.98 9.15
N GLY A 82 -2.23 16.57 10.14
CA GLY A 82 -1.15 15.59 9.94
C GLY A 82 0.08 16.22 9.29
N VAL A 83 0.87 15.40 8.60
CA VAL A 83 2.20 15.76 8.06
C VAL A 83 2.07 16.73 6.87
N ILE A 84 2.78 17.86 6.96
CA ILE A 84 2.89 18.90 5.94
C ILE A 84 4.18 18.69 5.15
N LYS A 85 4.03 18.44 3.86
CA LYS A 85 5.14 18.28 2.91
C LYS A 85 5.84 19.62 2.68
N VAL A 86 7.17 19.57 2.62
CA VAL A 86 7.98 20.73 2.24
C VAL A 86 7.66 21.17 0.82
N GLY A 87 7.57 22.48 0.58
CA GLY A 87 7.34 23.09 -0.73
C GLY A 87 5.94 22.88 -1.33
N LYS A 88 5.03 22.18 -0.64
CA LYS A 88 3.63 22.05 -1.08
C LYS A 88 2.80 23.23 -0.59
N ASP A 89 2.01 23.80 -1.50
CA ASP A 89 1.03 24.82 -1.17
C ASP A 89 -0.20 24.18 -0.50
N TYR A 90 -0.48 24.61 0.72
CA TYR A 90 -1.65 24.21 1.47
C TYR A 90 -2.67 25.33 1.50
N ARG A 91 -3.92 24.98 1.19
CA ARG A 91 -5.09 25.85 1.32
C ARG A 91 -6.21 25.08 2.00
N LEU A 92 -6.60 25.52 3.20
CA LEU A 92 -7.62 24.86 4.01
C LEU A 92 -8.72 25.85 4.36
N THR A 93 -9.94 25.53 3.96
CA THR A 93 -11.15 26.31 4.23
C THR A 93 -11.98 25.61 5.30
N PHE A 94 -12.36 26.37 6.33
CA PHE A 94 -13.12 25.93 7.49
C PHE A 94 -14.50 26.56 7.47
N LYS A 95 -15.55 25.74 7.47
CA LYS A 95 -16.95 26.17 7.50
C LYS A 95 -17.67 25.57 8.69
N VAL A 96 -18.35 26.39 9.46
CA VAL A 96 -19.21 25.94 10.55
C VAL A 96 -20.53 25.41 9.96
N ILE A 97 -21.02 24.29 10.50
CA ILE A 97 -22.28 23.66 10.12
C ILE A 97 -23.15 23.52 11.36
N ASP A 98 -24.44 23.87 11.27
CA ASP A 98 -25.41 23.58 12.33
C ASP A 98 -26.11 22.22 12.14
N SER A 99 -26.93 21.83 13.12
CA SER A 99 -27.73 20.58 13.09
C SER A 99 -28.73 20.49 11.93
N LYS A 100 -29.03 21.61 11.25
CA LYS A 100 -29.97 21.69 10.13
C LYS A 100 -29.25 21.68 8.78
N GLY A 101 -27.92 21.61 8.77
CA GLY A 101 -27.10 21.59 7.57
C GLY A 101 -26.83 22.97 6.96
N ASN A 102 -27.07 24.05 7.71
CA ASN A 102 -26.71 25.41 7.28
C ASN A 102 -25.20 25.64 7.44
N TYR A 103 -24.60 26.38 6.52
CA TYR A 103 -23.16 26.65 6.50
C TYR A 103 -22.84 28.11 6.76
N SER A 104 -21.72 28.36 7.46
CA SER A 104 -21.06 29.65 7.43
C SER A 104 -20.39 29.93 6.08
N THR A 105 -20.04 31.20 5.81
CA THR A 105 -19.26 31.62 4.63
C THR A 105 -17.86 31.01 4.61
N GLY A 106 -17.21 30.94 5.78
CA GLY A 106 -16.03 30.14 6.04
C GLY A 106 -14.71 30.91 5.91
N GLN A 107 -13.70 30.48 6.65
CA GLN A 107 -12.38 31.12 6.67
C GLN A 107 -11.31 30.19 6.11
N THR A 108 -10.28 30.78 5.50
CA THR A 108 -9.23 30.02 4.83
C THR A 108 -7.85 30.38 5.37
N ILE A 109 -7.05 29.37 5.67
CA ILE A 109 -5.60 29.51 5.83
C ILE A 109 -4.91 29.04 4.55
N SER A 110 -3.85 29.74 4.18
CA SER A 110 -2.99 29.37 3.05
C SER A 110 -1.53 29.56 3.44
N PHE A 111 -0.69 28.57 3.20
CA PHE A 111 0.74 28.64 3.48
C PHE A 111 1.53 27.57 2.71
N THR A 112 2.84 27.77 2.64
CA THR A 112 3.82 26.82 2.10
C THR A 112 4.88 26.61 3.16
N ARG A 113 5.25 25.35 3.43
CA ARG A 113 6.28 25.02 4.42
C ARG A 113 7.65 24.99 3.76
N GLU A 114 8.54 25.89 4.16
CA GLU A 114 9.97 25.81 3.85
C GLU A 114 10.62 24.66 4.64
N GLY A 115 11.64 24.02 4.07
CA GLY A 115 12.32 22.88 4.68
C GLY A 115 13.40 22.25 3.81
N GLY A 116 14.14 21.29 4.39
CA GLY A 116 15.14 20.48 3.68
C GLY A 116 14.53 19.28 2.96
N ALA A 117 15.33 18.59 2.15
CA ALA A 117 14.92 17.37 1.46
C ALA A 117 14.80 16.20 2.44
N SER A 118 13.78 15.37 2.27
CA SER A 118 13.56 14.16 3.08
C SER A 118 14.54 13.04 2.74
N VAL A 119 14.89 12.25 3.76
CA VAL A 119 15.45 10.92 3.53
C VAL A 119 14.49 10.04 2.73
N GLN A 120 15.02 9.02 2.08
CA GLN A 120 14.23 8.06 1.29
C GLN A 120 14.38 6.65 1.87
N ASP A 121 13.47 5.75 1.47
CA ASP A 121 13.54 4.32 1.80
C ASP A 121 13.79 4.03 3.29
N VAL A 122 13.02 4.67 4.17
CA VAL A 122 13.07 4.39 5.60
C VAL A 122 12.50 3.01 5.89
N ILE A 123 13.33 2.11 6.41
CA ILE A 123 12.98 0.73 6.73
C ILE A 123 13.34 0.45 8.18
N ALA A 124 12.44 -0.18 8.92
CA ALA A 124 12.71 -0.76 10.23
C ALA A 124 12.55 -2.28 10.16
N GLN A 125 13.55 -3.00 10.65
CA GLN A 125 13.56 -4.46 10.75
C GLN A 125 13.98 -4.89 12.14
N GLN A 126 13.33 -5.93 12.67
CA GLN A 126 13.75 -6.54 13.91
C GLN A 126 14.87 -7.51 13.59
N VAL A 127 15.98 -7.43 14.32
CA VAL A 127 17.08 -8.38 14.16
C VAL A 127 16.63 -9.73 14.72
N ASP A 128 16.58 -10.74 13.86
CA ASP A 128 16.08 -12.08 14.21
C ASP A 128 16.76 -12.65 15.46
N GLY A 129 15.95 -13.27 16.31
CA GLY A 129 16.40 -13.82 17.60
C GLY A 129 16.68 -12.77 18.69
N THR A 130 16.48 -11.48 18.41
CA THR A 130 16.64 -10.39 19.38
C THR A 130 15.44 -9.45 19.37
N ASN A 131 15.37 -8.51 20.32
CA ASN A 131 14.41 -7.42 20.31
C ASN A 131 14.99 -6.10 19.78
N ASN A 132 16.12 -6.14 19.06
CA ASN A 132 16.73 -4.95 18.49
C ASN A 132 16.03 -4.57 17.19
N ILE A 133 15.75 -3.28 17.01
CA ILE A 133 15.23 -2.74 15.75
C ILE A 133 16.36 -2.04 15.01
N GLN A 134 16.72 -2.53 13.83
CA GLN A 134 17.61 -1.85 12.91
C GLN A 134 16.79 -0.96 11.97
N ILE A 135 17.13 0.32 11.92
CA ILE A 135 16.50 1.32 11.06
C ILE A 135 17.53 1.76 10.03
N LYS A 136 17.15 1.82 8.75
CA LYS A 136 17.99 2.28 7.63
C LYS A 136 17.23 3.27 6.76
N TRP A 137 17.97 4.13 6.08
CA TRP A 137 17.43 5.09 5.11
C TRP A 137 18.49 5.50 4.09
N VAL A 138 18.05 6.11 2.99
CA VAL A 138 18.88 6.71 1.95
C VAL A 138 18.89 8.23 2.15
N LEU A 139 20.08 8.82 2.12
CA LEU A 139 20.23 10.27 2.25
C LEU A 139 19.79 10.98 0.95
N PRO A 140 19.17 12.17 1.05
CA PRO A 140 18.93 13.01 -0.11
C PRO A 140 20.25 13.47 -0.73
N ASN A 141 20.20 13.90 -2.00
CA ASN A 141 21.35 14.45 -2.70
C ASN A 141 21.63 15.92 -2.29
N GLU A 142 21.80 16.14 -0.99
CA GLU A 142 22.21 17.41 -0.39
C GLU A 142 23.01 17.15 0.88
N LYS A 143 23.77 18.15 1.32
CA LYS A 143 24.52 18.05 2.57
C LYS A 143 23.59 18.36 3.74
N LEU A 144 23.57 17.48 4.74
CA LEU A 144 22.73 17.62 5.93
C LEU A 144 23.56 18.07 7.13
N SER A 145 22.96 18.89 7.99
CA SER A 145 23.52 19.22 9.31
C SER A 145 23.34 18.05 10.28
N LYS A 146 22.16 17.41 10.26
CA LYS A 146 21.81 16.28 11.12
C LYS A 146 20.67 15.43 10.56
N VAL A 147 20.53 14.23 11.13
CA VAL A 147 19.35 13.37 10.96
C VAL A 147 18.77 13.10 12.35
N GLU A 148 17.44 13.05 12.47
CA GLU A 148 16.74 12.76 13.72
C GLU A 148 15.84 11.53 13.56
N VAL A 149 15.96 10.57 14.47
CA VAL A 149 15.07 9.40 14.57
C VAL A 149 14.08 9.61 15.70
N ARG A 150 12.79 9.47 15.40
CA ARG A 150 11.65 9.76 16.27
C ARG A 150 10.82 8.52 16.54
N TYR A 151 10.64 8.15 17.81
CA TYR A 151 9.79 7.04 18.23
C TYR A 151 9.45 7.19 19.72
N ASP A 152 8.26 6.76 20.15
CA ASP A 152 7.86 6.80 21.58
C ASP A 152 8.09 8.17 22.27
N ASN A 153 7.83 9.28 21.57
CA ASN A 153 8.12 10.66 22.01
C ASN A 153 9.61 10.97 22.26
N LYS A 154 10.52 10.07 21.88
CA LYS A 154 11.97 10.31 21.86
C LYS A 154 12.38 10.94 20.53
N LYS A 155 13.42 11.77 20.60
CA LYS A 155 14.13 12.35 19.46
C LYS A 155 15.60 12.02 19.62
N ILE A 156 16.14 11.24 18.70
CA ILE A 156 17.54 10.83 18.70
C ILE A 156 18.24 11.58 17.58
N GLU A 157 19.15 12.48 17.95
CA GLU A 157 19.94 13.26 17.01
C GLU A 157 21.19 12.48 16.58
N LEU A 158 21.42 12.45 15.27
CA LEU A 158 22.53 11.78 14.59
C LEU A 158 23.23 12.78 13.67
N LYS A 159 24.48 12.46 13.31
CA LYS A 159 25.22 13.23 12.30
C LYS A 159 24.49 13.21 10.95
N GLY A 160 24.67 14.26 10.15
CA GLY A 160 24.04 14.40 8.83
C GLY A 160 24.40 13.30 7.83
N ASP A 161 25.50 12.57 8.05
CA ASP A 161 25.95 11.43 7.24
C ASP A 161 25.46 10.06 7.76
N ALA A 162 24.68 10.03 8.85
CA ALA A 162 24.14 8.79 9.38
C ALA A 162 23.08 8.20 8.43
N VAL A 163 23.20 6.90 8.14
CA VAL A 163 22.29 6.14 7.26
C VAL A 163 21.52 5.04 8.00
N ASN A 164 21.76 4.90 9.31
CA ASN A 164 21.13 3.89 10.13
C ASN A 164 21.11 4.27 11.62
N TYR A 165 20.25 3.61 12.37
CA TYR A 165 20.19 3.66 13.82
C TYR A 165 19.64 2.34 14.38
N THR A 166 20.05 1.97 15.59
CA THR A 166 19.54 0.76 16.27
C THR A 166 18.81 1.14 17.55
N ILE A 167 17.57 0.70 17.70
CA ILE A 167 16.88 0.70 18.98
C ILE A 167 17.19 -0.64 19.65
N GLU A 168 18.00 -0.61 20.71
CA GLU A 168 18.33 -1.80 21.47
C GLU A 168 17.20 -2.20 22.42
N ASN A 169 16.98 -3.51 22.55
CA ASN A 169 16.05 -4.11 23.52
C ASN A 169 14.65 -3.46 23.51
N ALA A 170 14.08 -3.28 22.33
CA ALA A 170 12.76 -2.70 22.18
C ALA A 170 11.69 -3.56 22.88
N ALA A 171 10.67 -2.90 23.42
CA ALA A 171 9.55 -3.57 24.07
C ALA A 171 8.69 -4.29 23.02
N ASN A 172 8.04 -5.40 23.39
CA ASN A 172 7.17 -6.16 22.50
C ASN A 172 5.87 -5.40 22.20
N LYS A 173 5.91 -4.51 21.20
CA LYS A 173 4.77 -3.71 20.74
C LYS A 173 4.97 -3.25 19.29
N LYS A 174 3.95 -2.58 18.77
CA LYS A 174 4.07 -1.82 17.52
C LYS A 174 4.78 -0.49 17.77
N TYR A 175 5.65 -0.12 16.83
CA TYR A 175 6.34 1.16 16.77
C TYR A 175 6.02 1.82 15.44
N THR A 176 5.77 3.12 15.49
CA THR A 176 5.85 4.02 14.33
C THR A 176 7.12 4.84 14.51
N ILE A 177 8.04 4.72 13.55
CA ILE A 177 9.36 5.34 13.58
C ILE A 177 9.40 6.40 12.48
N GLY A 178 9.64 7.65 12.84
CA GLY A 178 9.86 8.74 11.90
C GLY A 178 11.34 9.06 11.76
N VAL A 179 11.81 9.30 10.54
CA VAL A 179 13.16 9.84 10.28
C VAL A 179 13.02 11.20 9.62
N VAL A 180 13.78 12.18 10.12
CA VAL A 180 13.77 13.58 9.67
C VAL A 180 15.18 14.02 9.36
N SER A 181 15.39 14.64 8.21
CA SER A 181 16.64 15.28 7.82
C SER A 181 16.58 16.79 8.05
N PHE A 182 17.75 17.40 8.25
CA PHE A 182 17.90 18.84 8.41
C PHE A 182 18.99 19.36 7.48
N ASN A 183 18.69 20.37 6.68
CA ASN A 183 19.67 21.02 5.80
C ASN A 183 20.72 21.82 6.61
N GLU A 184 21.69 22.44 5.94
CA GLU A 184 22.76 23.21 6.60
C GLU A 184 22.23 24.46 7.35
N GLU A 185 21.09 25.00 6.93
CA GLU A 185 20.39 26.11 7.59
C GLU A 185 19.59 25.67 8.83
N GLY A 186 19.52 24.36 9.11
CA GLY A 186 18.80 23.79 10.25
C GLY A 186 17.29 23.67 10.05
N GLN A 187 16.80 23.80 8.81
CA GLN A 187 15.40 23.58 8.46
C GLN A 187 15.14 22.08 8.27
N SER A 188 14.04 21.59 8.84
CA SER A 188 13.67 20.17 8.79
C SER A 188 12.94 19.79 7.50
N SER A 189 13.11 18.54 7.08
CA SER A 189 12.22 17.86 6.14
C SER A 189 10.87 17.52 6.79
N GLU A 190 9.89 17.00 6.03
CA GLU A 190 8.83 16.19 6.65
C GLU A 190 9.38 14.87 7.23
N SER A 191 8.68 14.29 8.21
CA SER A 191 9.02 12.97 8.72
C SER A 191 8.63 11.90 7.70
N VAL A 192 9.57 10.98 7.45
CA VAL A 192 9.31 9.76 6.70
C VAL A 192 9.12 8.62 7.68
N TYR A 193 7.93 8.04 7.69
CA TYR A 193 7.51 7.04 8.67
C TYR A 193 7.67 5.62 8.16
N THR A 194 7.97 4.71 9.08
CA THR A 194 7.92 3.27 8.90
C THR A 194 7.35 2.61 10.16
N ASP A 195 6.58 1.54 9.97
CA ASP A 195 5.98 0.79 11.06
C ASP A 195 6.68 -0.55 11.26
N ILE A 196 6.80 -0.99 12.51
CA ILE A 196 7.32 -2.31 12.86
C ILE A 196 6.61 -2.88 14.09
N ARG A 197 6.45 -4.20 14.16
CA ARG A 197 5.99 -4.90 15.36
C ARG A 197 7.09 -5.78 15.96
N VAL A 198 7.59 -5.38 17.11
CA VAL A 198 8.59 -6.14 17.86
C VAL A 198 7.94 -7.35 18.54
N GLY A 199 8.61 -8.49 18.45
CA GLY A 199 8.23 -9.72 19.14
C GLY A 199 8.71 -10.95 18.38
N LYS A 200 7.81 -11.87 18.07
CA LYS A 200 8.10 -13.08 17.29
C LYS A 200 8.56 -12.71 15.88
N THR A 201 9.67 -13.26 15.39
CA THR A 201 10.15 -13.04 14.00
C THR A 201 10.34 -14.31 13.19
N LYS A 202 10.25 -15.49 13.81
CA LYS A 202 10.42 -16.78 13.11
C LYS A 202 9.47 -16.90 11.92
N VAL A 203 9.98 -17.50 10.84
CA VAL A 203 9.21 -17.80 9.62
C VAL A 203 9.25 -19.30 9.40
N ALA A 204 8.10 -19.91 9.14
CA ALA A 204 8.05 -21.30 8.71
C ALA A 204 7.85 -21.38 7.19
N PHE A 205 8.62 -22.25 6.53
CA PHE A 205 8.37 -22.67 5.16
C PHE A 205 7.56 -23.97 5.20
N LEU A 206 6.33 -23.93 4.69
CA LEU A 206 5.42 -25.06 4.73
C LEU A 206 5.66 -25.99 3.55
N GLY A 207 5.40 -27.29 3.73
CA GLY A 207 5.44 -28.24 2.64
C GLY A 207 4.74 -29.56 2.92
N VAL A 208 4.61 -30.37 1.87
CA VAL A 208 3.91 -31.67 1.92
C VAL A 208 4.80 -32.76 2.51
N THR A 209 6.06 -32.76 2.12
CA THR A 209 7.00 -33.82 2.49
C THR A 209 7.43 -33.72 3.96
N PRO A 210 7.84 -34.82 4.63
CA PRO A 210 8.27 -34.75 6.03
C PRO A 210 9.47 -33.84 6.30
N THR A 211 10.33 -33.65 5.28
CA THR A 211 11.51 -32.80 5.36
C THR A 211 11.72 -32.08 4.04
N ARG A 212 12.33 -30.88 4.07
CA ARG A 212 12.65 -30.11 2.85
C ARG A 212 13.42 -30.88 1.78
N ASP A 213 14.26 -31.85 2.18
CA ASP A 213 15.07 -32.64 1.25
C ASP A 213 14.21 -33.56 0.37
N GLY A 214 12.94 -33.77 0.75
CA GLY A 214 11.96 -34.53 -0.02
C GLY A 214 11.25 -33.72 -1.12
N ILE A 215 11.40 -32.39 -1.17
CA ILE A 215 10.78 -31.56 -2.20
C ILE A 215 11.40 -31.90 -3.56
N THR A 216 10.56 -32.30 -4.52
CA THR A 216 11.01 -32.71 -5.87
C THR A 216 10.60 -31.76 -6.97
N ASP A 217 9.54 -30.97 -6.76
CA ASP A 217 9.15 -29.89 -7.67
C ASP A 217 10.23 -28.81 -7.69
N ASP A 218 10.63 -28.36 -8.87
CA ASP A 218 11.81 -27.51 -9.05
C ASP A 218 11.59 -26.08 -8.58
N ASP A 219 10.39 -25.54 -8.74
CA ASP A 219 10.00 -24.23 -8.21
C ASP A 219 9.89 -24.24 -6.68
N GLU A 220 9.19 -25.23 -6.11
CA GLU A 220 9.11 -25.39 -4.65
C GLU A 220 10.51 -25.59 -4.03
N LYS A 221 11.38 -26.38 -4.69
CA LYS A 221 12.75 -26.64 -4.24
C LYS A 221 13.63 -25.39 -4.32
N ALA A 222 13.57 -24.64 -5.41
CA ALA A 222 14.34 -23.41 -5.58
C ALA A 222 13.93 -22.34 -4.56
N ALA A 223 12.61 -22.19 -4.31
CA ALA A 223 12.09 -21.31 -3.28
C ALA A 223 12.57 -21.70 -1.87
N ALA A 224 12.52 -23.00 -1.54
CA ALA A 224 13.00 -23.51 -0.26
C ALA A 224 14.51 -23.29 -0.08
N ASP A 225 15.32 -23.59 -1.09
CA ASP A 225 16.77 -23.38 -1.03
C ASP A 225 17.11 -21.91 -0.85
N TRP A 226 16.45 -21.01 -1.59
CA TRP A 226 16.59 -19.58 -1.37
C TRP A 226 16.17 -19.16 0.04
N PHE A 227 15.06 -19.68 0.55
CA PHE A 227 14.56 -19.35 1.89
C PHE A 227 15.60 -19.66 2.96
N PHE A 228 16.10 -20.89 2.99
CA PHE A 228 17.05 -21.31 4.03
C PHE A 228 18.43 -20.69 3.88
N ASN A 229 18.82 -20.23 2.69
CA ASN A 229 20.04 -19.46 2.48
C ASN A 229 19.93 -18.02 3.01
N ASN A 230 18.72 -17.44 3.03
CA ASN A 230 18.50 -16.04 3.41
C ASN A 230 17.89 -15.86 4.81
N TYR A 231 17.20 -16.88 5.33
CA TYR A 231 16.57 -16.89 6.65
C TYR A 231 17.12 -18.05 7.49
N PRO A 232 18.32 -17.89 8.09
CA PRO A 232 18.96 -18.96 8.86
C PRO A 232 18.20 -19.34 10.14
N THR A 233 17.26 -18.50 10.60
CA THR A 233 16.35 -18.78 11.71
C THR A 233 14.99 -19.33 11.25
N GLY A 234 14.81 -19.50 9.95
CA GLY A 234 13.63 -20.11 9.36
C GLY A 234 13.58 -21.61 9.60
N GLU A 235 12.38 -22.16 9.71
CA GLU A 235 12.15 -23.58 9.96
C GLU A 235 11.30 -24.18 8.84
N TYR A 236 11.59 -25.42 8.46
CA TYR A 236 10.69 -26.19 7.61
C TYR A 236 9.60 -26.78 8.51
N LEU A 237 8.35 -26.72 8.06
CA LEU A 237 7.23 -27.30 8.81
C LEU A 237 6.30 -28.04 7.85
N SER A 238 6.27 -29.36 7.95
CA SER A 238 5.38 -30.17 7.11
C SER A 238 3.93 -30.07 7.56
N PHE A 239 2.99 -30.28 6.65
CA PHE A 239 1.57 -30.37 7.01
C PHE A 239 1.28 -31.54 7.97
N ASP A 240 2.02 -32.65 7.87
CA ASP A 240 1.92 -33.77 8.81
C ASP A 240 2.31 -33.36 10.24
N GLU A 241 3.38 -32.59 10.43
CA GLU A 241 3.75 -32.07 11.76
C GLU A 241 2.66 -31.14 12.33
N ILE A 242 2.02 -30.34 11.48
CA ILE A 242 0.88 -29.49 11.89
C ILE A 242 -0.30 -30.37 12.31
N ALA A 243 -0.65 -31.39 11.53
CA ALA A 243 -1.71 -32.34 11.87
C ALA A 243 -1.46 -33.03 13.21
N ASN A 244 -0.19 -33.28 13.53
CA ASN A 244 0.25 -33.88 14.78
C ASN A 244 0.52 -32.87 15.92
N GLY A 245 0.07 -31.61 15.78
CA GLY A 245 -0.01 -30.64 16.88
C GLY A 245 1.18 -29.71 17.02
N ALA A 246 1.90 -29.40 15.93
CA ALA A 246 2.95 -28.38 15.95
C ALA A 246 2.44 -27.02 16.48
N ASP A 247 3.21 -26.38 17.36
CA ASP A 247 2.88 -25.06 17.90
C ASP A 247 3.17 -23.97 16.87
N LEU A 248 2.14 -23.50 16.17
CA LEU A 248 2.24 -22.41 15.21
C LEU A 248 2.44 -21.04 15.88
N SER A 249 2.19 -20.94 17.19
CA SER A 249 2.28 -19.66 17.89
C SER A 249 3.71 -19.13 17.95
N GLN A 250 4.75 -19.94 17.74
CA GLN A 250 6.13 -19.47 17.69
C GLN A 250 6.45 -18.65 16.43
N TYR A 251 5.69 -18.83 15.35
CA TYR A 251 5.94 -18.19 14.07
C TYR A 251 5.25 -16.84 13.97
N ARG A 252 5.84 -15.96 13.16
CA ARG A 252 5.24 -14.71 12.71
C ARG A 252 4.61 -14.84 11.35
N VAL A 253 5.28 -15.57 10.45
CA VAL A 253 4.87 -15.76 9.06
C VAL A 253 4.95 -17.25 8.76
N LEU A 254 3.92 -17.77 8.08
CA LEU A 254 4.01 -19.03 7.37
C LEU A 254 4.07 -18.72 5.87
N TRP A 255 5.05 -19.26 5.19
CA TRP A 255 5.19 -19.15 3.74
C TRP A 255 4.94 -20.52 3.12
N TRP A 256 4.04 -20.56 2.15
CA TRP A 256 3.80 -21.75 1.34
C TRP A 256 3.79 -21.40 -0.15
N ILE A 257 4.57 -22.15 -0.91
CA ILE A 257 4.51 -22.22 -2.36
C ILE A 257 4.00 -23.62 -2.75
N ARG A 258 3.09 -23.67 -3.72
CA ARG A 258 2.61 -24.92 -4.28
C ARG A 258 2.59 -24.82 -5.79
N ASP A 259 3.59 -25.43 -6.42
CA ASP A 259 3.69 -25.46 -7.87
C ASP A 259 3.54 -26.90 -8.34
N SER A 260 2.65 -27.12 -9.31
CA SER A 260 2.26 -28.47 -9.68
C SER A 260 1.87 -28.48 -11.14
N GLN A 261 2.68 -29.17 -11.94
CA GLN A 261 2.46 -29.35 -13.37
C GLN A 261 1.25 -30.25 -13.68
N GLN A 262 0.79 -31.08 -12.72
CA GLN A 262 -0.24 -32.09 -12.99
C GLN A 262 -1.65 -31.69 -12.56
N THR A 263 -1.78 -30.80 -11.57
CA THR A 263 -3.07 -30.39 -11.01
C THR A 263 -2.97 -29.03 -10.35
N THR A 264 -4.11 -28.35 -10.28
CA THR A 264 -4.31 -27.12 -9.51
C THR A 264 -4.90 -27.38 -8.11
N ASP A 265 -5.20 -28.64 -7.79
CA ASP A 265 -5.73 -29.05 -6.49
C ASP A 265 -4.68 -28.89 -5.38
N LEU A 266 -5.14 -28.47 -4.21
CA LEU A 266 -4.32 -28.45 -3.01
C LEU A 266 -4.05 -29.89 -2.54
N PRO A 267 -2.83 -30.19 -2.04
CA PRO A 267 -2.48 -31.53 -1.56
C PRO A 267 -3.34 -31.95 -0.36
N ALA A 268 -3.68 -33.23 -0.27
CA ALA A 268 -4.60 -33.76 0.74
C ALA A 268 -4.14 -33.49 2.17
N GLU A 269 -2.83 -33.50 2.41
CA GLU A 269 -2.17 -33.21 3.68
C GLU A 269 -2.50 -31.78 4.15
N SER A 270 -2.57 -30.81 3.23
CA SER A 270 -2.95 -29.44 3.56
C SER A 270 -4.45 -29.29 3.87
N LEU A 271 -5.27 -30.25 3.44
CA LEU A 271 -6.73 -30.26 3.62
C LEU A 271 -7.17 -31.07 4.84
N ASP A 272 -6.24 -31.69 5.58
CA ASP A 272 -6.57 -32.33 6.86
C ASP A 272 -7.26 -31.30 7.78
N PRO A 273 -8.41 -31.63 8.39
CA PRO A 273 -9.16 -30.69 9.22
C PRO A 273 -8.31 -30.07 10.35
N SER A 274 -7.37 -30.82 10.92
CA SER A 274 -6.48 -30.34 11.99
C SER A 274 -5.51 -29.29 11.45
N VAL A 275 -5.00 -29.48 10.24
CA VAL A 275 -4.11 -28.52 9.56
C VAL A 275 -4.87 -27.25 9.22
N VAL A 276 -6.05 -27.38 8.61
CA VAL A 276 -6.90 -26.24 8.24
C VAL A 276 -7.25 -25.42 9.47
N GLU A 277 -7.70 -26.04 10.56
CA GLU A 277 -8.06 -25.32 11.78
C GLU A 277 -6.84 -24.71 12.49
N ALA A 278 -5.67 -25.36 12.46
CA ALA A 278 -4.45 -24.80 13.02
C ALA A 278 -4.00 -23.53 12.28
N ILE A 279 -3.92 -23.58 10.94
CA ILE A 279 -3.52 -22.43 10.12
C ILE A 279 -4.57 -21.32 10.17
N LYS A 280 -5.86 -21.68 10.14
CA LYS A 280 -6.96 -20.72 10.32
C LYS A 280 -6.83 -19.99 11.66
N LYS A 281 -6.64 -20.73 12.75
CA LYS A 281 -6.44 -20.14 14.08
C LYS A 281 -5.20 -19.25 14.13
N PHE A 282 -4.08 -19.69 13.57
CA PHE A 282 -2.87 -18.89 13.46
C PHE A 282 -3.14 -17.54 12.77
N HIS A 283 -3.89 -17.55 11.67
CA HIS A 283 -4.24 -16.34 10.94
C HIS A 283 -5.27 -15.46 11.69
N ILE A 284 -6.26 -16.06 12.36
CA ILE A 284 -7.20 -15.36 13.27
C ILE A 284 -6.44 -14.62 14.38
N ASP A 285 -5.38 -15.22 14.92
CA ASP A 285 -4.58 -14.67 16.01
C ASP A 285 -3.57 -13.60 15.55
N GLY A 286 -3.54 -13.28 14.25
CA GLY A 286 -2.68 -12.22 13.70
C GLY A 286 -1.43 -12.73 12.99
N GLY A 287 -1.33 -14.03 12.72
CA GLY A 287 -0.23 -14.63 11.97
C GLY A 287 -0.27 -14.27 10.48
N GLY A 288 0.89 -13.97 9.90
CA GLY A 288 1.04 -13.60 8.50
C GLY A 288 1.11 -14.81 7.58
N LEU A 289 0.49 -14.75 6.40
CA LEU A 289 0.58 -15.79 5.37
C LEU A 289 1.20 -15.23 4.09
N LEU A 290 2.25 -15.86 3.58
CA LEU A 290 2.72 -15.66 2.21
C LEU A 290 2.34 -16.90 1.40
N LEU A 291 1.58 -16.72 0.32
CA LEU A 291 1.08 -17.80 -0.52
C LEU A 291 1.44 -17.53 -1.98
N ASN A 292 2.09 -18.49 -2.62
CA ASN A 292 2.48 -18.41 -4.03
C ASN A 292 1.77 -19.47 -4.86
N THR A 293 1.49 -19.12 -6.13
CA THR A 293 0.91 -20.02 -7.14
C THR A 293 -0.33 -20.74 -6.59
N HIS A 294 -0.44 -22.07 -6.66
CA HIS A 294 -1.68 -22.74 -6.26
C HIS A 294 -2.00 -22.60 -4.76
N ALA A 295 -1.00 -22.29 -3.92
CA ALA A 295 -1.20 -22.11 -2.48
C ALA A 295 -2.14 -20.93 -2.15
N VAL A 296 -2.34 -19.97 -3.06
CA VAL A 296 -3.27 -18.84 -2.86
C VAL A 296 -4.71 -19.29 -2.62
N ALA A 297 -5.09 -20.45 -3.18
CA ALA A 297 -6.41 -21.04 -2.97
C ALA A 297 -6.70 -21.34 -1.49
N TYR A 298 -5.65 -21.50 -0.68
CA TYR A 298 -5.77 -21.82 0.74
C TYR A 298 -6.49 -20.75 1.55
N LEU A 299 -6.53 -19.50 1.07
CA LEU A 299 -7.32 -18.43 1.71
C LEU A 299 -8.82 -18.73 1.69
N TYR A 300 -9.33 -19.45 0.69
CA TYR A 300 -10.71 -19.96 0.69
C TYR A 300 -10.85 -21.16 1.63
N THR A 301 -9.87 -22.07 1.64
CA THR A 301 -9.86 -23.26 2.51
C THR A 301 -9.99 -22.90 3.98
N ILE A 302 -9.24 -21.89 4.46
CA ILE A 302 -9.34 -21.42 5.86
C ILE A 302 -10.52 -20.47 6.10
N GLY A 303 -11.29 -20.12 5.06
CA GLY A 303 -12.44 -19.23 5.14
C GLY A 303 -12.11 -17.74 5.24
N ARG A 304 -10.85 -17.33 5.00
CA ARG A 304 -10.46 -15.91 4.95
C ARG A 304 -11.11 -15.20 3.77
N MET A 305 -11.15 -15.85 2.60
CA MET A 305 -11.87 -15.36 1.44
C MET A 305 -13.26 -16.01 1.35
N LYS A 306 -14.29 -15.18 1.21
CA LYS A 306 -15.71 -15.60 1.16
C LYS A 306 -16.37 -15.28 -0.18
N ALA A 307 -15.94 -14.20 -0.84
CA ALA A 307 -16.45 -13.79 -2.16
C ALA A 307 -16.11 -14.85 -3.20
N LYS A 308 -17.09 -15.38 -3.92
CA LYS A 308 -16.90 -16.45 -4.91
C LYS A 308 -16.53 -15.87 -6.26
N PHE A 309 -15.31 -15.35 -6.38
CA PHE A 309 -14.76 -14.89 -7.64
C PHE A 309 -14.51 -16.06 -8.58
N ASN A 310 -14.59 -15.81 -9.89
CA ASN A 310 -14.16 -16.78 -10.87
C ASN A 310 -12.63 -16.92 -10.81
N THR A 311 -12.13 -18.11 -11.08
CA THR A 311 -10.70 -18.39 -11.06
C THR A 311 -10.15 -18.65 -12.46
N GLU A 312 -8.86 -18.42 -12.61
CA GLU A 312 -8.06 -18.96 -13.70
C GLU A 312 -6.85 -19.63 -13.06
N PHE A 313 -7.07 -20.87 -12.64
CA PHE A 313 -6.03 -21.73 -12.07
C PHE A 313 -5.58 -22.69 -13.16
N THR A 314 -4.28 -22.72 -13.46
CA THR A 314 -3.72 -23.52 -14.55
C THR A 314 -2.51 -24.32 -14.09
N SER A 315 -2.39 -25.53 -14.63
CA SER A 315 -1.23 -26.42 -14.48
C SER A 315 -0.79 -26.89 -15.87
N GLY A 316 0.45 -27.34 -16.00
CA GLY A 316 0.92 -28.05 -17.19
C GLY A 316 2.43 -27.98 -17.37
N ASP A 317 2.95 -28.76 -18.31
CA ASP A 317 4.40 -28.88 -18.54
C ASP A 317 5.10 -27.59 -19.03
N GLY A 318 4.33 -26.53 -19.31
CA GLY A 318 4.85 -25.30 -19.89
C GLY A 318 5.14 -25.36 -21.38
N PHE A 319 5.75 -24.29 -21.88
CA PHE A 319 6.08 -24.11 -23.29
C PHE A 319 7.20 -23.08 -23.49
N ASP A 320 7.82 -23.11 -24.66
CA ASP A 320 8.81 -22.10 -25.07
C ASP A 320 8.12 -20.79 -25.45
N ASN A 321 8.53 -19.68 -24.84
CA ASN A 321 7.94 -18.37 -25.04
C ASN A 321 9.04 -17.28 -25.09
N GLY A 322 9.08 -16.52 -26.19
CA GLY A 322 10.08 -15.47 -26.42
C GLY A 322 9.82 -14.12 -25.75
N ASP A 323 8.66 -13.94 -25.13
CA ASP A 323 8.25 -12.67 -24.53
C ASP A 323 8.84 -12.49 -23.12
N THR A 324 8.80 -11.27 -22.60
CA THR A 324 8.96 -11.03 -21.16
C THR A 324 7.58 -10.89 -20.54
N TRP A 325 7.31 -11.67 -19.49
CA TRP A 325 6.07 -11.55 -18.73
C TRP A 325 6.26 -10.59 -17.56
N ASN A 326 5.33 -9.66 -17.42
CA ASN A 326 5.38 -8.61 -16.42
C ASN A 326 4.11 -8.63 -15.58
N MET A 327 4.22 -8.17 -14.34
CA MET A 327 3.05 -7.79 -13.53
C MET A 327 2.76 -6.30 -13.71
N ASN A 328 1.50 -5.94 -13.88
CA ASN A 328 1.03 -4.56 -13.87
C ASN A 328 0.71 -4.12 -12.43
N VAL A 329 1.40 -3.09 -11.95
CA VAL A 329 1.20 -2.48 -10.63
C VAL A 329 0.52 -1.11 -10.71
N TYR A 330 -0.07 -0.78 -11.87
CA TYR A 330 -0.91 0.40 -12.08
C TYR A 330 -2.31 -0.02 -12.51
N ILE A 331 -3.15 -0.34 -11.53
CA ILE A 331 -4.44 -1.00 -11.70
C ILE A 331 -5.48 -0.01 -12.23
N GLY A 332 -6.22 -0.42 -13.26
CA GLY A 332 -7.20 0.43 -13.95
C GLY A 332 -6.62 1.73 -14.54
N LYS A 333 -5.29 1.84 -14.64
CA LYS A 333 -4.57 3.09 -14.95
C LYS A 333 -4.89 4.25 -13.98
N ALA A 334 -5.29 3.92 -12.76
CA ALA A 334 -5.71 4.88 -11.74
C ALA A 334 -5.05 4.62 -10.37
N HIS A 335 -4.82 3.35 -10.00
CA HIS A 335 -4.29 2.98 -8.70
C HIS A 335 -2.85 2.50 -8.80
N ASP A 336 -1.92 3.27 -8.22
CA ASP A 336 -0.49 3.02 -8.27
C ASP A 336 0.01 2.27 -7.04
N GLU A 337 0.37 1.00 -7.25
CA GLU A 337 0.87 0.10 -6.22
C GLU A 337 2.40 0.05 -6.17
N THR A 338 3.13 0.83 -6.99
CA THR A 338 4.61 0.83 -6.98
C THR A 338 5.22 1.21 -5.63
N SER A 339 4.48 1.93 -4.78
CA SER A 339 4.91 2.30 -3.42
C SER A 339 4.62 1.24 -2.36
N HIS A 340 3.92 0.15 -2.71
CA HIS A 340 3.64 -0.92 -1.77
C HIS A 340 4.96 -1.54 -1.28
N PRO A 341 5.13 -1.81 0.04
CA PRO A 341 6.40 -2.29 0.58
C PRO A 341 6.94 -3.56 -0.10
N ILE A 342 6.07 -4.43 -0.62
CA ILE A 342 6.50 -5.65 -1.33
C ILE A 342 7.24 -5.38 -2.65
N TYR A 343 7.03 -4.21 -3.27
CA TYR A 343 7.69 -3.84 -4.53
C TYR A 343 8.85 -2.86 -4.34
N ARG A 344 9.25 -2.58 -3.10
CA ARG A 344 10.37 -1.68 -2.81
C ARG A 344 11.66 -2.17 -3.47
N GLY A 345 12.37 -1.26 -4.12
CA GLY A 345 13.64 -1.55 -4.80
C GLY A 345 13.49 -2.29 -6.14
N LEU A 346 12.26 -2.59 -6.57
CA LEU A 346 12.01 -3.15 -7.89
C LEU A 346 11.93 -2.03 -8.92
N GLU A 347 12.61 -2.22 -10.05
CA GLU A 347 12.48 -1.34 -11.20
C GLU A 347 11.17 -1.64 -11.94
N TRP A 348 10.42 -0.58 -12.24
CA TRP A 348 9.24 -0.63 -13.08
C TRP A 348 9.47 0.19 -14.34
N LYS A 349 8.78 -0.18 -15.42
CA LYS A 349 8.80 0.55 -16.70
C LYS A 349 7.39 0.94 -17.13
N TRP A 350 7.29 2.03 -17.91
CA TRP A 350 6.07 2.38 -18.59
C TRP A 350 5.83 1.45 -19.78
N MET A 351 4.64 0.85 -19.85
CA MET A 351 4.18 0.01 -20.95
C MET A 351 2.68 0.23 -21.17
N ASP A 352 2.30 0.74 -22.34
CA ASP A 352 0.89 0.97 -22.71
C ASP A 352 0.06 1.75 -21.67
N GLY A 353 0.68 2.76 -21.04
CA GLY A 353 0.06 3.58 -20.00
C GLY A 353 -0.06 2.88 -18.63
N LYS A 354 0.68 1.80 -18.41
CA LYS A 354 0.80 1.08 -17.14
C LYS A 354 2.23 1.12 -16.62
N LYS A 355 2.39 0.93 -15.32
CA LYS A 355 3.67 0.63 -14.69
C LYS A 355 3.77 -0.88 -14.53
N VAL A 356 4.76 -1.49 -15.16
CA VAL A 356 4.95 -2.94 -15.13
C VAL A 356 6.32 -3.32 -14.57
N ILE A 357 6.36 -4.42 -13.83
CA ILE A 357 7.59 -5.01 -13.27
C ILE A 357 7.82 -6.36 -13.97
N PRO A 358 8.96 -6.57 -14.65
CA PRO A 358 9.24 -7.84 -15.31
C PRO A 358 9.52 -8.94 -14.28
N LEU A 359 9.01 -10.16 -14.51
CA LEU A 359 9.17 -11.30 -13.61
C LEU A 359 9.88 -12.48 -14.27
N ILE A 360 9.59 -12.78 -15.54
CA ILE A 360 10.25 -13.86 -16.27
C ILE A 360 10.54 -13.46 -17.73
N GLY A 361 11.80 -13.68 -18.14
CA GLY A 361 12.28 -13.40 -19.50
C GLY A 361 12.00 -14.54 -20.49
N ALA A 362 12.51 -14.41 -21.71
CA ALA A 362 12.37 -15.43 -22.75
C ALA A 362 12.93 -16.79 -22.32
N GLY A 363 12.23 -17.88 -22.62
CA GLY A 363 12.64 -19.24 -22.29
C GLY A 363 11.46 -20.21 -22.17
N TRP A 364 11.72 -21.37 -21.59
CA TRP A 364 10.64 -22.28 -21.17
C TRP A 364 9.93 -21.70 -19.96
N LYS A 365 8.60 -21.78 -19.92
CA LYS A 365 7.76 -21.23 -18.83
C LYS A 365 6.54 -22.09 -18.62
N GLU A 366 6.12 -22.24 -17.37
CA GLU A 366 5.04 -23.16 -17.01
C GLU A 366 3.67 -22.48 -17.01
N ASN A 367 3.63 -21.18 -16.69
CA ASN A 367 2.40 -20.39 -16.59
C ASN A 367 1.39 -20.99 -15.61
N HIS A 368 1.84 -21.36 -14.40
CA HIS A 368 0.98 -21.86 -13.33
C HIS A 368 0.17 -20.73 -12.66
N ASN A 369 -0.76 -20.14 -13.42
CA ASN A 369 -1.65 -19.12 -12.90
C ASN A 369 -2.48 -19.66 -11.76
N SER A 370 -2.68 -18.82 -10.76
CA SER A 370 -3.61 -19.00 -9.67
C SER A 370 -4.27 -17.67 -9.34
N ILE A 371 -4.98 -17.11 -10.33
CA ILE A 371 -5.53 -15.75 -10.24
C ILE A 371 -7.06 -15.77 -10.16
N TYR A 372 -7.64 -14.66 -9.70
CA TYR A 372 -9.08 -14.45 -9.68
C TYR A 372 -9.48 -13.40 -10.71
N LYS A 373 -10.54 -13.67 -11.46
CA LYS A 373 -11.01 -12.87 -12.59
C LYS A 373 -12.50 -12.62 -12.54
N ASP A 374 -13.00 -11.89 -13.54
CA ASP A 374 -14.39 -11.44 -13.64
C ASP A 374 -14.82 -10.67 -12.39
N LEU A 375 -13.89 -9.94 -11.76
CA LEU A 375 -14.11 -9.29 -10.47
C LEU A 375 -15.27 -8.29 -10.53
N CYS A 376 -15.35 -7.49 -11.59
CA CYS A 376 -16.45 -6.55 -11.77
C CYS A 376 -17.79 -7.26 -11.99
N MET A 377 -17.80 -8.40 -12.69
CA MET A 377 -19.02 -9.15 -12.94
C MET A 377 -19.62 -9.73 -11.65
N TYR A 378 -18.78 -10.09 -10.67
CA TYR A 378 -19.26 -10.47 -9.33
C TYR A 378 -20.16 -9.39 -8.71
N TYR A 379 -19.90 -8.12 -9.01
CA TYR A 379 -20.69 -6.96 -8.58
C TYR A 379 -21.72 -6.46 -9.60
N ASN A 380 -21.95 -7.21 -10.69
CA ASN A 380 -22.78 -6.80 -11.83
C ASN A 380 -22.33 -5.46 -12.47
N MET A 381 -21.02 -5.24 -12.52
CA MET A 381 -20.39 -4.04 -13.08
C MET A 381 -19.53 -4.36 -14.30
N ASN A 382 -19.25 -3.35 -15.12
CA ASN A 382 -18.33 -3.47 -16.24
C ASN A 382 -16.87 -3.45 -15.75
N ASN A 383 -15.96 -4.05 -16.52
CA ASN A 383 -14.55 -4.15 -16.12
C ASN A 383 -13.86 -2.79 -15.90
N THR A 384 -14.34 -1.71 -16.50
CA THR A 384 -13.79 -0.35 -16.35
C THR A 384 -14.41 0.45 -15.20
N ASP A 385 -15.38 -0.11 -14.47
CA ASP A 385 -16.04 0.58 -13.37
C ASP A 385 -15.21 0.50 -12.08
N GLU A 386 -14.62 1.63 -11.66
CA GLU A 386 -13.80 1.74 -10.45
C GLU A 386 -14.57 1.36 -9.17
N ASN A 387 -15.90 1.44 -9.17
CA ASN A 387 -16.69 1.03 -8.01
C ASN A 387 -16.50 -0.46 -7.69
N ALA A 388 -16.22 -1.31 -8.68
CA ALA A 388 -15.92 -2.72 -8.42
C ALA A 388 -14.61 -2.87 -7.62
N TYR A 389 -13.57 -2.13 -7.99
CA TYR A 389 -12.30 -2.09 -7.26
C TYR A 389 -12.49 -1.63 -5.81
N VAL A 390 -13.26 -0.56 -5.61
CA VAL A 390 -13.58 -0.04 -4.27
C VAL A 390 -14.32 -1.08 -3.43
N LYS A 391 -15.34 -1.75 -4.00
CA LYS A 391 -16.15 -2.74 -3.27
C LYS A 391 -15.37 -3.98 -2.86
N ILE A 392 -14.35 -4.39 -3.63
CA ILE A 392 -13.47 -5.51 -3.21
C ILE A 392 -12.75 -5.17 -1.90
N SER A 393 -12.27 -3.93 -1.78
CA SER A 393 -11.65 -3.45 -0.56
C SER A 393 -12.66 -3.31 0.58
N GLU A 394 -13.87 -2.82 0.32
CA GLU A 394 -14.90 -2.60 1.36
C GLU A 394 -15.53 -3.92 1.86
N ASP A 395 -15.89 -4.83 0.96
CA ASP A 395 -16.66 -6.03 1.27
C ASP A 395 -15.77 -7.22 1.71
N SER A 396 -14.54 -7.29 1.19
CA SER A 396 -13.64 -8.43 1.40
C SER A 396 -12.32 -8.07 2.08
N GLN A 397 -12.05 -6.76 2.28
CA GLN A 397 -10.82 -6.26 2.89
C GLN A 397 -9.61 -6.78 2.11
N ILE A 398 -9.70 -6.67 0.78
CA ILE A 398 -8.66 -7.07 -0.17
C ILE A 398 -8.14 -5.83 -0.86
N ARG A 399 -6.81 -5.68 -0.88
CA ARG A 399 -6.12 -4.71 -1.70
C ARG A 399 -5.50 -5.43 -2.88
N ILE A 400 -5.87 -5.05 -4.09
CA ILE A 400 -5.25 -5.61 -5.29
C ILE A 400 -3.87 -4.98 -5.46
N LEU A 401 -2.83 -5.81 -5.61
CA LEU A 401 -1.45 -5.36 -5.69
C LEU A 401 -0.87 -5.47 -7.11
N ALA A 402 -1.38 -6.39 -7.93
CA ALA A 402 -1.04 -6.45 -9.33
C ALA A 402 -2.08 -7.19 -10.17
N THR A 403 -2.08 -6.90 -11.46
CA THR A 403 -2.75 -7.67 -12.51
C THR A 403 -1.72 -8.19 -13.52
N TRP A 404 -2.14 -9.04 -14.46
CA TRP A 404 -1.31 -9.33 -15.63
C TRP A 404 -1.07 -8.08 -16.47
N ASP A 405 0.11 -7.96 -17.09
CA ASP A 405 0.46 -6.81 -17.93
C ASP A 405 -0.47 -6.60 -19.14
N GLY A 406 -1.20 -7.62 -19.59
CA GLY A 406 -2.26 -7.48 -20.59
C GLY A 406 -3.53 -6.75 -20.10
N ILE A 407 -3.69 -6.58 -18.79
CA ILE A 407 -4.94 -6.09 -18.18
C ILE A 407 -4.85 -4.58 -17.91
N ASN A 408 -5.80 -3.84 -18.49
CA ASN A 408 -5.85 -2.37 -18.42
C ASN A 408 -6.95 -1.82 -17.50
N ASP A 409 -7.76 -2.70 -16.92
CA ASP A 409 -8.98 -2.38 -16.20
C ASP A 409 -9.03 -3.17 -14.86
N TYR A 410 -10.22 -3.33 -14.28
CA TYR A 410 -10.44 -3.99 -12.98
C TYR A 410 -10.87 -5.46 -13.12
N PHE A 411 -10.59 -6.10 -14.26
CA PHE A 411 -11.05 -7.45 -14.59
C PHE A 411 -10.58 -8.53 -13.60
N MET A 412 -9.34 -8.44 -13.11
CA MET A 412 -8.70 -9.51 -12.33
C MET A 412 -7.81 -8.99 -11.19
N MET A 413 -7.44 -9.90 -10.29
CA MET A 413 -6.37 -9.74 -9.31
C MET A 413 -5.41 -10.91 -9.44
N ALA A 414 -4.15 -10.61 -9.73
CA ALA A 414 -3.09 -11.61 -9.85
C ALA A 414 -2.29 -11.71 -8.55
N ASN A 415 -1.90 -10.56 -8.00
CA ASN A 415 -1.33 -10.46 -6.66
C ASN A 415 -2.22 -9.57 -5.81
N TYR A 416 -2.42 -9.94 -4.54
CA TYR A 416 -3.27 -9.17 -3.64
C TYR A 416 -2.86 -9.35 -2.17
N GLU A 417 -3.22 -8.36 -1.36
CA GLU A 417 -3.14 -8.40 0.09
C GLU A 417 -4.53 -8.61 0.68
N THR A 418 -4.65 -9.56 1.61
CA THR A 418 -5.82 -9.61 2.49
C THR A 418 -5.49 -8.84 3.77
N LEU A 419 -6.29 -7.80 4.04
CA LEU A 419 -6.12 -6.94 5.21
C LEU A 419 -6.81 -7.56 6.44
N PRO A 420 -6.41 -7.16 7.66
CA PRO A 420 -7.10 -7.62 8.86
C PRO A 420 -8.61 -7.31 8.84
N THR A 421 -9.40 -8.26 9.32
CA THR A 421 -10.84 -8.13 9.59
C THR A 421 -11.12 -8.31 11.08
N GLU A 422 -12.38 -8.20 11.49
CA GLU A 422 -12.78 -8.50 12.88
C GLU A 422 -12.51 -9.98 13.24
N GLU A 423 -12.69 -10.89 12.29
CA GLU A 423 -12.48 -12.33 12.46
C GLU A 423 -11.00 -12.71 12.28
N PHE A 424 -10.37 -12.23 11.20
CA PHE A 424 -9.00 -12.55 10.83
C PHE A 424 -8.07 -11.37 11.08
N LYS A 425 -7.34 -11.39 12.20
CA LYS A 425 -6.41 -10.28 12.52
C LYS A 425 -5.14 -10.30 11.69
N GLY A 426 -4.84 -11.43 11.04
CA GLY A 426 -3.66 -11.63 10.21
C GLY A 426 -3.78 -10.94 8.85
N THR A 427 -2.62 -10.68 8.27
CA THR A 427 -2.49 -10.20 6.89
C THR A 427 -1.95 -11.33 6.02
N ALA A 428 -2.43 -11.46 4.79
CA ALA A 428 -1.84 -12.38 3.82
C ALA A 428 -1.40 -11.65 2.55
N ILE A 429 -0.27 -12.06 1.98
CA ILE A 429 0.15 -11.70 0.63
C ILE A 429 -0.03 -12.94 -0.24
N ALA A 430 -0.85 -12.82 -1.27
CA ALA A 430 -1.09 -13.85 -2.27
C ALA A 430 -0.47 -13.41 -3.60
N ILE A 431 0.40 -14.24 -4.16
CA ILE A 431 1.07 -14.01 -5.43
C ILE A 431 0.71 -15.17 -6.37
N GLY A 432 -0.36 -14.98 -7.13
CA GLY A 432 -0.93 -16.01 -8.00
C GLY A 432 -0.54 -15.86 -9.47
N ILE A 433 0.20 -14.81 -9.84
CA ILE A 433 0.58 -14.60 -11.24
C ILE A 433 1.49 -15.74 -11.73
N GLY A 434 1.13 -16.39 -12.83
CA GLY A 434 1.90 -17.52 -13.40
C GLY A 434 3.28 -17.15 -13.94
N ALA A 435 3.65 -15.86 -13.91
CA ALA A 435 5.01 -15.38 -14.19
C ALA A 435 5.96 -15.51 -12.98
N PHE A 436 5.45 -15.86 -11.79
CA PHE A 436 6.22 -15.97 -10.56
C PHE A 436 6.81 -17.39 -10.40
N GLU A 437 7.69 -17.75 -11.33
CA GLU A 437 8.36 -19.05 -11.44
C GLU A 437 9.78 -18.93 -10.85
N TRP A 438 10.04 -19.65 -9.76
CA TRP A 438 11.30 -19.70 -9.04
C TRP A 438 12.42 -20.40 -9.80
N ASN A 439 12.09 -21.38 -10.65
CA ASN A 439 13.06 -22.11 -11.45
C ASN A 439 12.63 -22.18 -12.92
N GLN A 440 13.12 -21.23 -13.72
CA GLN A 440 12.92 -21.30 -15.16
C GLN A 440 13.58 -22.56 -15.74
N ASN A 441 12.79 -23.56 -16.14
CA ASN A 441 13.32 -24.91 -16.41
C ASN A 441 14.33 -24.92 -17.58
N ARG A 442 14.31 -23.91 -18.45
CA ARG A 442 15.31 -23.72 -19.50
C ARG A 442 15.58 -22.25 -19.79
N GLY A 443 16.84 -21.87 -19.61
CA GLY A 443 17.32 -20.49 -19.73
C GLY A 443 17.75 -19.98 -18.37
N VAL A 444 18.30 -18.77 -18.34
CA VAL A 444 18.53 -18.05 -17.08
C VAL A 444 17.52 -16.93 -17.06
N ASN A 445 16.61 -16.92 -16.07
CA ASN A 445 15.66 -15.83 -15.92
C ASN A 445 16.42 -14.54 -15.56
N PRO A 446 16.48 -13.52 -16.45
CA PRO A 446 17.19 -12.27 -16.15
C PRO A 446 16.52 -11.47 -15.04
N TYR A 447 15.28 -11.81 -14.68
CA TYR A 447 14.48 -11.13 -13.66
C TYR A 447 14.30 -11.95 -12.37
N GLN A 448 15.08 -13.01 -12.17
CA GLN A 448 15.02 -13.83 -10.94
C GLN A 448 15.10 -12.99 -9.67
N LYS A 449 15.95 -11.95 -9.67
CA LYS A 449 16.10 -11.02 -8.55
C LYS A 449 14.79 -10.31 -8.17
N ASN A 450 13.88 -10.11 -9.11
CA ASN A 450 12.59 -9.48 -8.82
C ASN A 450 11.67 -10.44 -8.05
N ILE A 451 11.71 -11.74 -8.36
CA ILE A 451 10.98 -12.79 -7.63
C ILE A 451 11.52 -12.91 -6.21
N GLU A 452 12.85 -13.01 -6.08
CA GLU A 452 13.54 -13.07 -4.78
C GLU A 452 13.28 -11.83 -3.92
N GLN A 453 13.41 -10.63 -4.50
CA GLN A 453 13.21 -9.37 -3.79
C GLN A 453 11.75 -9.16 -3.40
N THR A 454 10.78 -9.50 -4.27
CA THR A 454 9.35 -9.45 -3.92
C THR A 454 9.05 -10.38 -2.74
N THR A 455 9.60 -11.58 -2.76
CA THR A 455 9.43 -12.58 -1.68
C THR A 455 10.06 -12.08 -0.38
N HIS A 456 11.30 -11.58 -0.43
CA HIS A 456 11.97 -11.00 0.73
C HIS A 456 11.15 -9.87 1.33
N ASN A 457 10.73 -8.91 0.49
CA ASN A 457 9.93 -7.79 0.94
C ASN A 457 8.58 -8.22 1.51
N ALA A 458 7.93 -9.25 0.95
CA ALA A 458 6.66 -9.77 1.45
C ALA A 458 6.81 -10.42 2.83
N ILE A 459 7.84 -11.24 3.05
CA ILE A 459 8.14 -11.82 4.37
C ILE A 459 8.40 -10.72 5.40
N GLU A 460 9.27 -9.76 5.06
CA GLU A 460 9.63 -8.67 5.96
C GLU A 460 8.45 -7.74 6.25
N TYR A 461 7.62 -7.45 5.24
CA TYR A 461 6.38 -6.70 5.41
C TYR A 461 5.41 -7.42 6.35
N LEU A 462 5.19 -8.72 6.16
CA LEU A 462 4.30 -9.52 7.01
C LEU A 462 4.82 -9.61 8.46
N LYS A 463 6.15 -9.60 8.67
CA LYS A 463 6.72 -9.54 10.04
C LYS A 463 6.31 -8.27 10.79
N THR A 464 6.03 -7.17 10.10
CA THR A 464 5.63 -5.89 10.73
C THR A 464 4.16 -5.86 11.19
N LYS A 465 3.32 -6.80 10.73
CA LYS A 465 1.87 -6.78 10.94
C LYS A 465 1.43 -7.19 12.35
#